data_AF-A0A401QIQ6-F1
#
_entry.id   AF-A0A401QIQ6-F1
#
_cell.length_a   1.000
_cell.length_b   1.000
_cell.length_c   1.000
_cell.angle_alpha   90.00
_cell.angle_beta   90.00
_cell.angle_gamma   90.00
#
_symmetry.space_group_name_H-M   'P 1'
#
loop_
_entity.id
_entity.type
_entity.pdbx_description
1 polymer ?
#
loop_
_entity_poly.entity_id
_entity_poly.type
_entity_poly.pdbx_seq_one_letter_code
_entity_poly.pdbx_strand_id
1 'polypeptide(L)'
;MTEEQKDDQPVTKFDLEKETELRFEVEAHEMVQLELLAGMAEIFATELTRNKRFTFDGGSKVAVFTWHGCSVQLRGRTEVAYVSRETPMLLYLNCHAALEQMRQQAEREDERGPRVMVVGPTDVGKTTVCRLLLNYGVRLGRRPTFVELD
;
A
#
# COMPACT_ATOMS: atom_id res chain seq x y z
N MET A 1 24.57 30.40 0.52
CA MET A 1 23.60 30.53 -0.58
C MET A 1 23.42 29.13 -1.14
N THR A 2 22.46 28.37 -0.62
CA THR A 2 22.11 27.05 -1.15
C THR A 2 21.27 27.27 -2.37
N GLU A 3 21.82 26.96 -3.54
CA GLU A 3 21.12 27.00 -4.82
C GLU A 3 19.87 26.11 -4.72
N GLU A 4 18.68 26.71 -4.82
CA GLU A 4 17.46 25.98 -5.12
C GLU A 4 17.65 25.40 -6.52
N GLN A 5 18.03 24.12 -6.59
CA GLN A 5 17.91 23.34 -7.81
C GLN A 5 16.45 23.43 -8.24
N LYS A 6 16.20 24.12 -9.36
CA LYS A 6 14.91 24.09 -10.04
C LYS A 6 14.67 22.65 -10.49
N ASP A 7 13.87 21.96 -9.69
CA ASP A 7 13.41 20.60 -9.93
C ASP A 7 12.42 20.62 -11.11
N ASP A 8 12.96 20.56 -12.32
CA ASP A 8 12.22 20.56 -13.60
C ASP A 8 11.61 19.18 -13.91
N GLN A 9 11.48 18.33 -12.90
CA GLN A 9 10.84 17.03 -13.04
C GLN A 9 9.33 17.19 -13.27
N PRO A 10 8.72 16.36 -14.15
CA PRO A 10 7.30 16.41 -14.39
C PRO A 10 6.55 16.12 -13.09
N VAL A 11 5.53 16.94 -12.82
CA VAL A 11 4.70 16.82 -11.62
C VAL A 11 3.26 16.56 -12.05
N THR A 12 2.71 15.44 -11.60
CA THR A 12 1.34 15.03 -11.93
C THR A 12 0.54 14.87 -10.65
N LYS A 13 -0.61 15.51 -10.59
CA LYS A 13 -1.56 15.41 -9.47
C LYS A 13 -2.66 14.41 -9.81
N PHE A 14 -3.00 13.56 -8.86
CA PHE A 14 -4.12 12.62 -8.96
C PHE A 14 -5.08 12.87 -7.80
N ASP A 15 -6.36 13.04 -8.12
CA ASP A 15 -7.45 13.08 -7.15
C ASP A 15 -8.18 11.73 -7.22
N LEU A 16 -8.16 10.99 -6.12
CA LEU A 16 -8.73 9.66 -5.99
C LEU A 16 -10.06 9.77 -5.25
N GLU A 17 -11.10 9.17 -5.83
CA GLU A 17 -12.38 8.95 -5.15
C GLU A 17 -12.23 7.84 -4.09
N LYS A 18 -13.23 7.72 -3.21
CA LYS A 18 -13.30 6.62 -2.25
C LYS A 18 -13.20 5.27 -2.96
N GLU A 19 -12.52 4.33 -2.32
CA GLU A 19 -12.38 2.93 -2.77
C GLU A 19 -11.70 2.78 -4.14
N THR A 20 -10.83 3.71 -4.48
CA THR A 20 -10.01 3.67 -5.70
C THR A 20 -8.53 3.62 -5.37
N GLU A 21 -7.72 3.18 -6.33
CA GLU A 21 -6.25 3.22 -6.22
C GLU A 21 -5.58 3.83 -7.43
N LEU A 22 -4.48 4.55 -7.19
CA LEU A 22 -3.52 4.94 -8.21
C LEU A 22 -2.51 3.82 -8.36
N ARG A 23 -2.43 3.22 -9.56
CA ARG A 23 -1.39 2.28 -9.94
C ARG A 23 -0.35 3.01 -10.78
N PHE A 24 0.91 2.92 -10.39
CA PHE A 24 1.99 3.47 -11.19
C PHE A 24 3.22 2.54 -11.23
N GLU A 25 3.96 2.64 -12.32
CA GLU A 25 5.24 1.99 -12.54
C GLU A 25 6.30 3.05 -12.82
N VAL A 26 7.41 2.97 -12.10
CA VAL A 26 8.54 3.88 -12.27
C VAL A 26 9.36 3.43 -13.47
N GLU A 27 9.62 4.35 -14.40
CA GLU A 27 10.43 4.07 -15.59
C GLU A 27 11.82 3.54 -15.19
N ALA A 28 12.38 2.65 -16.01
CA ALA A 28 13.71 2.08 -15.74
C ALA A 28 14.76 3.19 -15.60
N HIS A 29 15.61 3.10 -14.57
CA HIS A 29 16.66 4.08 -14.23
C HIS A 29 16.19 5.47 -13.79
N GLU A 30 14.88 5.68 -13.61
CA GLU A 30 14.33 6.91 -13.04
C GLU A 30 13.96 6.72 -11.56
N MET A 31 13.61 7.81 -10.89
CA MET A 31 13.03 7.80 -9.56
C MET A 31 11.74 8.63 -9.55
N VAL A 32 10.75 8.19 -8.77
CA VAL A 32 9.50 8.93 -8.58
C VAL A 32 9.29 9.20 -7.10
N GLN A 33 8.97 10.45 -6.77
CA GLN A 33 8.55 10.85 -5.43
C GLN A 33 7.02 10.95 -5.37
N LEU A 34 6.43 10.23 -4.44
CA LEU A 34 5.01 10.32 -4.09
C LEU A 34 4.82 11.20 -2.86
N GLU A 35 3.85 12.10 -2.91
CA GLU A 35 3.46 12.95 -1.78
C GLU A 35 1.92 12.95 -1.61
N LEU A 36 1.44 12.69 -0.39
CA LEU A 36 0.02 12.84 -0.04
C LEU A 36 -0.28 14.30 0.31
N LEU A 37 -1.10 14.96 -0.49
CA LEU A 37 -1.44 16.39 -0.31
C LEU A 37 -2.67 16.60 0.59
N ALA A 38 -3.67 15.73 0.49
CA ALA A 38 -4.92 15.80 1.23
C ALA A 38 -5.60 14.43 1.35
N GLY A 39 -6.46 14.27 2.36
CA GLY A 39 -7.19 13.02 2.62
C GLY A 39 -6.34 11.95 3.30
N MET A 40 -6.74 10.69 3.13
CA MET A 40 -6.05 9.52 3.68
C MET A 40 -5.75 8.53 2.56
N ALA A 41 -4.54 7.99 2.54
CA ALA A 41 -4.12 7.01 1.55
C ALA A 41 -3.15 6.01 2.18
N GLU A 42 -3.05 4.83 1.59
CA GLU A 42 -2.18 3.76 2.05
C GLU A 42 -1.52 3.03 0.88
N ILE A 43 -0.31 2.54 1.11
CA ILE A 43 0.40 1.63 0.21
C ILE A 43 0.49 0.29 0.91
N PHE A 44 -0.19 -0.72 0.38
CA PHE A 44 -0.27 -2.06 0.98
C PHE A 44 -0.61 -2.01 2.48
N ALA A 45 -1.63 -1.22 2.85
CA ALA A 45 -2.07 -0.94 4.22
C ALA A 45 -1.10 -0.17 5.13
N THR A 46 0.05 0.28 4.63
CA THR A 46 0.88 1.29 5.33
C THR A 46 0.34 2.69 5.04
N GLU A 47 -0.15 3.38 6.07
CA GLU A 47 -0.69 4.73 5.94
C GLU A 47 0.39 5.74 5.50
N LEU A 48 0.03 6.60 4.54
CA LEU A 48 0.89 7.68 4.08
C LEU A 48 0.75 8.90 5.00
N THR A 49 1.88 9.48 5.37
CA THR A 49 1.90 10.74 6.10
C THR A 49 1.73 11.90 5.13
N ARG A 50 0.80 12.81 5.44
CA ARG A 50 0.58 14.02 4.64
C ARG A 50 1.85 14.87 4.54
N ASN A 51 2.12 15.43 3.36
CA ASN A 51 3.27 16.27 3.03
C ASN A 51 4.63 15.60 3.25
N LYS A 52 4.66 14.26 3.36
CA LYS A 52 5.89 13.47 3.39
C LYS A 52 6.12 12.88 2.01
N ARG A 53 7.35 13.02 1.52
CA ARG A 53 7.78 12.45 0.24
C ARG A 53 8.29 11.03 0.44
N PHE A 54 7.82 10.13 -0.41
CA PHE A 54 8.25 8.74 -0.49
C PHE A 54 8.89 8.51 -1.86
N THR A 55 10.15 8.14 -1.90
CA THR A 55 10.89 7.89 -3.14
C THR A 55 10.80 6.42 -3.52
N PHE A 56 10.53 6.16 -4.80
CA PHE A 56 10.49 4.85 -5.41
C PHE A 56 11.51 4.79 -6.55
N ASP A 57 12.30 3.72 -6.56
CA ASP A 57 13.34 3.49 -7.57
C ASP A 57 12.75 2.89 -8.86
N GLY A 58 13.50 2.98 -9.96
CA GLY A 58 13.13 2.44 -11.26
C GLY A 58 12.70 0.96 -11.21
N GLY A 59 11.62 0.64 -11.93
CA GLY A 59 11.00 -0.68 -11.94
C GLY A 59 10.04 -0.96 -10.76
N SER A 60 9.87 0.00 -9.84
CA SER A 60 8.89 -0.15 -8.76
C SER A 60 7.46 -0.12 -9.30
N LYS A 61 6.68 -1.13 -8.97
CA LYS A 61 5.22 -1.20 -9.22
C LYS A 61 4.48 -0.93 -7.93
N VAL A 62 3.71 0.16 -7.89
CA VAL A 62 3.10 0.67 -6.66
C VAL A 62 1.61 0.89 -6.86
N ALA A 63 0.83 0.54 -5.83
CA ALA A 63 -0.59 0.86 -5.72
C ALA A 63 -0.84 1.72 -4.47
N VAL A 64 -1.37 2.92 -4.67
CA VAL A 64 -1.79 3.84 -3.60
C VAL A 64 -3.30 3.81 -3.51
N PHE A 65 -3.84 3.23 -2.45
CA PHE A 65 -5.27 3.05 -2.26
C PHE A 65 -5.83 4.07 -1.26
N THR A 66 -7.11 4.42 -1.40
CA THR A 66 -7.84 5.23 -0.41
C THR A 66 -9.23 4.68 -0.09
N TRP A 67 -9.55 4.59 1.20
CA TRP A 67 -10.89 4.25 1.68
C TRP A 67 -11.87 5.44 1.62
N HIS A 68 -11.36 6.67 1.68
CA HIS A 68 -12.17 7.87 1.92
C HIS A 68 -12.05 8.95 0.84
N GLY A 69 -11.09 8.80 -0.07
CA GLY A 69 -10.69 9.81 -1.04
C GLY A 69 -9.43 10.56 -0.59
N CYS A 70 -8.59 10.91 -1.56
CA CYS A 70 -7.35 11.63 -1.32
C CYS A 70 -6.85 12.37 -2.56
N SER A 71 -5.91 13.30 -2.35
CA SER A 71 -5.14 13.92 -3.41
C SER A 71 -3.67 13.56 -3.24
N VAL A 72 -3.06 12.97 -4.25
CA VAL A 72 -1.63 12.61 -4.27
C VAL A 72 -0.92 13.27 -5.43
N GLN A 73 0.38 13.48 -5.27
CA GLN A 73 1.27 14.04 -6.29
C GLN A 73 2.41 13.06 -6.57
N LEU A 74 2.69 12.83 -7.84
CA LEU A 74 3.91 12.18 -8.32
C LEU A 74 4.83 13.23 -8.90
N ARG A 75 6.12 13.20 -8.52
CA ARG A 75 7.21 13.94 -9.16
C ARG A 75 8.20 12.95 -9.76
N GLY A 76 8.55 13.14 -11.02
CA GLY A 76 9.43 12.23 -11.76
C GLY A 76 8.68 11.47 -12.86
N ARG A 77 9.42 10.68 -13.64
CA ARG A 77 8.88 9.98 -14.80
C ARG A 77 8.33 8.60 -14.43
N THR A 78 7.08 8.36 -14.82
CA THR A 78 6.40 7.07 -14.71
C THR A 78 6.22 6.46 -16.10
N GLU A 79 6.46 5.17 -16.24
CA GLU A 79 6.13 4.44 -17.47
C GLU A 79 4.62 4.35 -17.66
N VAL A 80 3.91 4.05 -16.57
CA VAL A 80 2.45 3.97 -16.52
C VAL A 80 1.95 4.59 -15.22
N ALA A 81 0.87 5.36 -15.27
CA ALA A 81 0.16 5.86 -14.09
C ALA A 81 -1.34 6.05 -14.39
N TYR A 82 -2.21 5.35 -13.68
CA TYR A 82 -3.66 5.45 -13.85
C TYR A 82 -4.44 5.13 -12.56
N VAL A 83 -5.66 5.66 -12.47
CA VAL A 83 -6.57 5.36 -11.35
C VAL A 83 -7.46 4.17 -11.73
N SER A 84 -7.51 3.17 -10.85
CA SER A 84 -8.38 1.99 -10.97
C SER A 84 -9.47 2.02 -9.90
N ARG A 85 -10.70 1.69 -10.31
CA ARG A 85 -11.84 1.44 -9.42
C ARG A 85 -12.01 -0.04 -9.07
N GLU A 86 -11.46 -0.92 -9.91
CA GLU A 86 -11.53 -2.37 -9.71
C GLU A 86 -10.36 -2.81 -8.83
N THR A 87 -10.66 -3.09 -7.57
CA THR A 87 -9.68 -3.53 -6.58
C THR A 87 -10.25 -4.66 -5.71
N PRO A 88 -9.42 -5.66 -5.34
CA PRO A 88 -9.81 -6.68 -4.37
C PRO A 88 -9.67 -6.19 -2.90
N MET A 89 -9.53 -4.89 -2.65
CA MET A 89 -9.21 -4.36 -1.31
C MET A 89 -10.26 -4.70 -0.25
N LEU A 90 -11.54 -4.72 -0.62
CA LEU A 90 -12.61 -5.14 0.28
C LEU A 90 -12.49 -6.61 0.69
N LEU A 91 -12.06 -7.48 -0.22
CA LEU A 91 -11.80 -8.90 0.07
C LEU A 91 -10.66 -9.05 1.09
N TYR A 92 -9.58 -8.30 0.90
CA TYR A 92 -8.45 -8.32 1.84
C TYR A 92 -8.81 -7.77 3.21
N LEU A 93 -9.61 -6.70 3.27
CA LEU A 93 -10.11 -6.15 4.53
C LEU A 93 -10.99 -7.16 5.27
N ASN A 94 -11.92 -7.81 4.56
CA ASN A 94 -12.79 -8.84 5.15
C ASN A 94 -11.97 -10.05 5.64
N CYS A 95 -10.96 -10.46 4.89
CA CYS A 95 -10.03 -11.52 5.32
C CYS A 95 -9.30 -11.13 6.61
N HIS A 96 -8.77 -9.91 6.68
CA HIS A 96 -8.14 -9.39 7.89
C HIS A 96 -9.11 -9.36 9.08
N ALA A 97 -10.35 -8.90 8.87
CA ALA A 97 -11.38 -8.84 9.91
C ALA A 97 -11.72 -10.23 10.46
N ALA A 98 -11.84 -11.25 9.60
CA ALA A 98 -12.06 -12.62 10.03
C ALA A 98 -10.86 -13.16 10.84
N LEU A 99 -9.62 -12.89 10.41
CA LEU A 99 -8.43 -13.28 11.17
C LEU A 99 -8.37 -12.59 12.54
N GLU A 100 -8.83 -11.35 12.62
CA GLU A 100 -8.90 -10.62 13.88
C GLU A 100 -9.96 -11.21 14.83
N GLN A 101 -11.13 -11.60 14.32
CA GLN A 101 -12.13 -12.31 15.12
C GLN A 101 -11.57 -13.63 15.69
N MET A 102 -10.84 -14.40 14.87
CA MET A 102 -10.17 -15.63 15.32
C MET A 102 -9.11 -15.35 16.41
N ARG A 103 -8.36 -14.25 16.30
CA ARG A 103 -7.40 -13.85 17.35
C ARG A 103 -8.11 -13.51 18.67
N GLN A 104 -9.18 -12.72 18.60
CA GLN A 104 -9.94 -12.33 19.80
C GLN A 104 -10.57 -13.55 20.49
N GLN A 105 -11.03 -14.54 19.71
CA GLN A 105 -11.54 -15.78 20.28
C GLN A 105 -10.43 -16.58 20.97
N ALA A 106 -9.30 -16.77 20.30
CA ALA A 106 -8.15 -17.49 20.87
C ALA A 106 -7.64 -16.82 22.16
N GLU A 107 -7.62 -15.48 22.23
CA GLU A 107 -7.25 -14.75 23.46
C GLU A 107 -8.21 -14.99 24.62
N ARG A 108 -9.52 -15.14 24.36
CA ARG A 108 -10.51 -15.44 25.39
C ARG A 108 -10.40 -16.88 25.91
N GLU A 109 -9.96 -17.79 25.05
CA GLU A 109 -9.82 -19.22 25.34
C GLU A 109 -8.41 -19.60 25.81
N ASP A 110 -7.49 -18.64 25.92
CA ASP A 110 -6.06 -18.85 26.21
C ASP A 110 -5.38 -19.82 25.21
N GLU A 111 -5.78 -19.72 23.94
CA GLU A 111 -5.28 -20.51 22.82
C GLU A 111 -4.33 -19.71 21.91
N ARG A 112 -3.70 -20.41 20.97
CA ARG A 112 -2.85 -19.79 19.95
C ARG A 112 -3.71 -19.16 18.86
N GLY A 113 -3.35 -17.94 18.45
CA GLY A 113 -3.97 -17.27 17.29
C GLY A 113 -3.79 -18.02 15.95
N PRO A 114 -4.53 -17.61 14.91
CA PRO A 114 -4.55 -18.28 13.62
C PRO A 114 -3.20 -18.30 12.92
N ARG A 115 -2.89 -19.41 12.25
CA ARG A 115 -1.76 -19.55 11.32
C ARG A 115 -2.31 -19.63 9.90
N VAL A 116 -1.80 -18.78 9.02
CA VAL A 116 -2.32 -18.62 7.66
C VAL A 116 -1.20 -18.91 6.68
N MET A 117 -1.50 -19.73 5.67
CA MET A 117 -0.62 -20.00 4.54
C MET A 117 -1.26 -19.43 3.27
N VAL A 118 -0.53 -18.58 2.56
CA VAL A 118 -0.99 -18.02 1.27
C VAL A 118 -0.38 -18.85 0.15
N VAL A 119 -1.24 -19.42 -0.69
CA VAL A 119 -0.85 -20.31 -1.80
C VAL A 119 -1.41 -19.81 -3.12
N GLY A 120 -0.71 -20.13 -4.20
CA GLY A 120 -1.12 -19.80 -5.56
C GLY A 120 0.06 -19.88 -6.53
N PRO A 121 -0.20 -19.80 -7.84
CA PRO A 121 0.86 -19.80 -8.86
C PRO A 121 1.74 -18.54 -8.77
N THR A 122 2.76 -18.46 -9.61
CA THR A 122 3.62 -17.28 -9.75
C THR A 122 2.81 -16.05 -10.20
N ASP A 123 3.24 -14.86 -9.80
CA ASP A 123 2.69 -13.57 -10.27
C ASP A 123 1.22 -13.25 -9.93
N VAL A 124 0.65 -13.89 -8.90
CA VAL A 124 -0.72 -13.58 -8.41
C VAL A 124 -0.77 -12.62 -7.21
N GLY A 125 0.35 -11.98 -6.85
CA GLY A 125 0.39 -10.98 -5.78
C GLY A 125 0.42 -11.56 -4.35
N LYS A 126 0.90 -12.79 -4.16
CA LYS A 126 0.98 -13.46 -2.84
C LYS A 126 1.70 -12.59 -1.79
N THR A 127 2.89 -12.09 -2.13
CA THR A 127 3.69 -11.23 -1.24
C THR A 127 2.97 -9.93 -0.91
N THR A 128 2.25 -9.34 -1.87
CA THR A 128 1.45 -8.13 -1.67
C THR A 128 0.34 -8.36 -0.65
N VAL A 129 -0.39 -9.48 -0.76
CA VAL A 129 -1.45 -9.85 0.20
C VAL A 129 -0.86 -10.11 1.58
N CYS A 130 0.26 -10.85 1.68
CA CYS A 130 0.95 -11.07 2.95
C CYS A 130 1.31 -9.74 3.63
N ARG A 131 1.98 -8.83 2.91
CA ARG A 131 2.38 -7.51 3.42
C ARG A 131 1.17 -6.70 3.91
N LEU A 132 0.09 -6.69 3.14
CA LEU A 132 -1.13 -5.98 3.48
C LEU A 132 -1.80 -6.53 4.75
N LEU A 133 -1.95 -7.86 4.87
CA LEU A 133 -2.54 -8.49 6.05
C LEU A 133 -1.70 -8.25 7.32
N LEU A 134 -0.37 -8.27 7.19
CA LEU A 134 0.57 -7.98 8.28
C LEU A 134 0.41 -6.53 8.74
N ASN A 135 0.40 -5.57 7.80
CA ASN A 135 0.26 -4.15 8.11
C ASN A 135 -1.07 -3.83 8.80
N TYR A 136 -2.19 -4.43 8.37
CA TYR A 136 -3.45 -4.29 9.09
C TYR A 136 -3.38 -4.88 10.51
N GLY A 137 -2.72 -6.03 10.69
CA GLY A 137 -2.46 -6.59 12.01
C GLY A 137 -1.73 -5.62 12.92
N VAL A 138 -0.64 -5.01 12.43
CA VAL A 138 0.15 -4.04 13.18
C VAL A 138 -0.67 -2.78 13.53
N ARG A 139 -1.55 -2.31 12.64
CA ARG A 139 -2.43 -1.16 12.91
C ARG A 139 -3.40 -1.40 14.06
N LEU A 140 -3.82 -2.64 14.30
CA LEU A 140 -4.62 -3.05 15.46
C LEU A 140 -3.77 -3.40 16.69
N GLY A 141 -2.47 -3.12 16.68
CA GLY A 141 -1.55 -3.43 17.78
C GLY A 141 -1.16 -4.90 17.90
N ARG A 142 -1.50 -5.73 16.90
CA ARG A 142 -1.06 -7.13 16.84
C ARG A 142 0.42 -7.21 16.44
N ARG A 143 1.05 -8.34 16.78
CA ARG A 143 2.46 -8.65 16.43
C ARG A 143 2.53 -9.97 15.64
N PRO A 144 2.02 -10.01 14.39
CA PRO A 144 2.05 -11.24 13.60
C PRO A 144 3.49 -11.63 13.24
N THR A 145 3.75 -12.93 13.11
CA THR A 145 5.02 -13.46 12.59
C THR A 145 4.87 -13.74 11.10
N PHE A 146 5.79 -13.20 10.29
CA PHE A 146 5.88 -13.49 8.87
C PHE A 146 6.92 -14.59 8.62
N VAL A 147 6.57 -15.56 7.77
CA VAL A 147 7.43 -16.68 7.39
C VAL A 147 7.47 -16.72 5.86
N GLU A 148 8.65 -16.51 5.27
CA GLU A 148 8.89 -16.59 3.83
C GLU A 148 9.37 -18.02 3.50
N LEU A 149 8.73 -18.64 2.51
CA LEU A 149 9.04 -20.00 2.02
C LEU A 149 9.30 -20.04 0.51
N ASP A 150 9.31 -18.87 -0.13
CA ASP A 150 9.61 -18.68 -1.56
C ASP A 150 11.12 -18.41 -1.75
#